data_AF-A0A5C2RTA9-F1
#
_entry.id   AF-A0A5C2RTA9-F1
#
_cell.length_a   1.000
_cell.length_b   1.000
_cell.length_c   1.000
_cell.angle_alpha   90.00
_cell.angle_beta   90.00
_cell.angle_gamma   90.00
#
_symmetry.space_group_name_H-M   'P 1'
#
loop_
_entity.id
_entity.type
_entity.pdbx_description
1 polymer ?
#
loop_
_entity_poly.entity_id
_entity_poly.type
_entity_poly.pdbx_seq_one_letter_code
_entity_poly.pdbx_strand_id
1 'polypeptide(L)'
;MKWMKRLLFLVFAYSVCSILDRVKDRWYVFKPDYLHELAQAAVHEHPNDINAIIPYIVSNLTTEYSPRVVAINPNSSEWVLNNAGGAMGAMYIIHASITEYLIIFGTPLGTEGHTGMHTADDYFNILVGEQWAFDPPKLEMEVYKAGSVHHLPRGHVKQYKMHEGCFALEYARGWIPLMLPFGLADVFSSTLDYWTFYHTVRITARENIRNLLLGKI
;
A
#
# COMPACT_ATOMS: atom_id res chain seq x y z
N MET A 1 19.87 -37.69 -13.19
CA MET A 1 19.86 -37.37 -11.74
C MET A 1 19.83 -35.87 -11.41
N LYS A 2 20.68 -34.99 -11.99
CA LYS A 2 20.68 -33.53 -11.69
C LYS A 2 19.36 -32.82 -12.02
N TRP A 3 18.78 -33.10 -13.20
CA TRP A 3 17.50 -32.52 -13.63
C TRP A 3 16.31 -32.95 -12.76
N MET A 4 16.31 -34.20 -12.31
CA MET A 4 15.30 -34.71 -11.39
C MET A 4 15.36 -34.00 -10.04
N LYS A 5 16.56 -33.76 -9.48
CA LYS A 5 16.71 -32.98 -8.24
C LYS A 5 16.20 -31.53 -8.40
N ARG A 6 16.49 -30.88 -9.53
CA ARG A 6 15.98 -29.52 -9.83
C ARG A 6 14.46 -29.51 -9.96
N LEU A 7 13.89 -30.48 -10.67
CA LEU A 7 12.44 -30.60 -10.81
C LEU A 7 11.76 -30.82 -9.46
N LEU A 8 12.30 -31.73 -8.63
CA LEU A 8 11.79 -31.97 -7.28
C LEU A 8 11.85 -30.72 -6.41
N PHE A 9 12.95 -29.96 -6.47
CA PHE A 9 13.06 -28.68 -5.76
C PHE A 9 12.02 -27.67 -6.24
N LEU A 10 11.83 -27.52 -7.55
CA LEU A 10 10.83 -26.60 -8.11
C LEU A 10 9.40 -26.99 -7.70
N VAL A 11 9.07 -28.28 -7.76
CA VAL A 11 7.76 -28.79 -7.34
C VAL A 11 7.55 -28.55 -5.84
N PHE A 12 8.57 -28.80 -5.02
CA PHE A 12 8.51 -28.54 -3.59
C PHE A 12 8.31 -27.04 -3.29
N ALA A 13 9.13 -26.18 -3.89
CA ALA A 13 9.04 -24.73 -3.71
C ALA A 13 7.68 -24.19 -4.17
N TYR A 14 7.20 -24.60 -5.34
CA TYR A 14 5.88 -24.25 -5.84
C TYR A 14 4.77 -24.69 -4.87
N SER A 15 4.85 -25.93 -4.36
CA SER A 15 3.87 -26.46 -3.42
C SER A 15 3.84 -25.66 -2.12
N VAL A 16 5.01 -25.34 -1.56
CA VAL A 16 5.12 -24.51 -0.34
C VAL A 16 4.54 -23.12 -0.59
N CYS A 17 4.93 -22.44 -1.68
CA CYS A 17 4.40 -21.12 -2.01
C CYS A 17 2.87 -21.15 -2.22
N SER A 18 2.35 -22.18 -2.89
CA SER A 18 0.91 -22.36 -3.11
C SER A 18 0.15 -22.57 -1.80
N ILE A 19 0.71 -23.35 -0.87
CA ILE A 19 0.11 -23.55 0.46
C ILE A 19 0.12 -22.25 1.26
N LEU A 20 1.27 -21.56 1.32
CA LEU A 20 1.38 -20.29 2.04
C LEU A 20 0.42 -19.23 1.47
N ASP A 21 0.31 -19.15 0.14
CA ASP A 21 -0.58 -18.20 -0.52
C ASP A 21 -2.07 -18.45 -0.23
N ARG A 22 -2.45 -19.69 0.09
CA ARG A 22 -3.82 -20.06 0.46
C ARG A 22 -4.19 -19.76 1.91
N VAL A 23 -3.20 -19.57 2.79
CA VAL A 23 -3.42 -19.35 4.23
C VAL A 23 -3.02 -17.96 4.70
N LYS A 24 -2.61 -17.09 3.76
CA LYS A 24 -2.07 -15.76 4.08
C LYS A 24 -3.06 -14.83 4.75
N ASP A 25 -4.35 -15.04 4.49
CA ASP A 25 -5.47 -14.32 5.07
C ASP A 25 -5.53 -14.41 6.60
N ARG A 26 -4.95 -15.46 7.19
CA ARG A 26 -4.85 -15.65 8.64
C ARG A 26 -3.97 -14.60 9.34
N TRP A 27 -3.09 -13.94 8.60
CA TRP A 27 -2.22 -12.89 9.12
C TRP A 27 -2.76 -11.47 8.90
N TYR A 28 -3.90 -11.36 8.20
CA TYR A 28 -4.56 -10.09 8.00
C TYR A 28 -5.23 -9.62 9.29
N VAL A 29 -4.91 -8.39 9.68
CA VAL A 29 -5.47 -7.73 10.87
C VAL A 29 -6.45 -6.64 10.45
N PHE A 30 -6.17 -5.93 9.36
CA PHE A 30 -7.05 -4.88 8.89
C PHE A 30 -8.17 -5.43 8.02
N LYS A 31 -9.35 -4.83 8.15
CA LYS A 31 -10.51 -5.16 7.31
C LYS A 31 -10.73 -4.03 6.29
N PRO A 32 -10.81 -4.33 4.97
CA PRO A 32 -11.05 -3.30 3.95
C PRO A 32 -12.29 -2.46 4.25
N ASP A 33 -13.40 -3.10 4.64
CA ASP A 33 -14.67 -2.42 4.92
C ASP A 33 -14.53 -1.41 6.07
N TYR A 34 -13.86 -1.80 7.16
CA TYR A 34 -13.59 -0.89 8.28
C TYR A 34 -12.69 0.29 7.87
N LEU A 35 -11.64 0.03 7.08
CA LEU A 35 -10.76 1.11 6.61
C LEU A 35 -11.51 2.07 5.67
N HIS A 36 -12.43 1.56 4.88
CA HIS A 36 -13.30 2.37 4.01
C HIS A 36 -14.27 3.23 4.83
N GLU A 37 -14.96 2.63 5.80
CA GLU A 37 -15.85 3.34 6.73
C GLU A 37 -15.09 4.42 7.52
N LEU A 38 -13.88 4.11 8.01
CA LEU A 38 -13.03 5.06 8.71
C LEU A 38 -12.59 6.21 7.80
N ALA A 39 -12.21 5.93 6.55
CA ALA A 39 -11.87 6.95 5.58
C ALA A 39 -13.07 7.86 5.28
N GLN A 40 -14.27 7.30 5.08
CA GLN A 40 -15.49 8.08 4.87
C GLN A 40 -15.82 8.96 6.08
N ALA A 41 -15.72 8.43 7.30
CA ALA A 41 -15.95 9.21 8.51
C ALA A 41 -14.94 10.37 8.62
N ALA A 42 -13.66 10.12 8.32
CA ALA A 42 -12.63 11.16 8.35
C ALA A 42 -12.89 12.26 7.31
N VAL A 43 -13.26 11.88 6.08
CA VAL A 43 -13.62 12.83 5.02
C VAL A 43 -14.86 13.64 5.38
N HIS A 44 -15.85 13.03 6.04
CA HIS A 44 -17.07 13.72 6.47
C HIS A 44 -16.80 14.73 7.59
N GLU A 45 -16.03 14.35 8.61
CA GLU A 45 -15.71 15.20 9.76
C GLU A 45 -14.75 16.34 9.40
N HIS A 46 -13.83 16.10 8.45
CA HIS A 46 -12.78 17.03 8.07
C HIS A 46 -12.73 17.24 6.54
N PRO A 47 -13.79 17.83 5.94
CA PRO A 47 -13.91 17.93 4.49
C PRO A 47 -12.77 18.73 3.87
N ASN A 48 -12.05 18.12 2.94
CA ASN A 48 -10.92 18.70 2.19
C ASN A 48 -9.73 19.17 3.06
N ASP A 49 -9.64 18.76 4.33
CA ASP A 49 -8.50 19.07 5.21
C ASP A 49 -7.68 17.82 5.49
N ILE A 50 -6.73 17.53 4.60
CA ILE A 50 -5.84 16.37 4.73
C ILE A 50 -5.02 16.40 6.04
N ASN A 51 -4.71 17.60 6.57
CA ASN A 51 -3.92 17.74 7.79
C ASN A 51 -4.71 17.36 9.04
N ALA A 52 -6.05 17.46 9.00
CA ALA A 52 -6.95 16.98 10.05
C ALA A 52 -7.40 15.52 9.83
N ILE A 53 -7.60 15.10 8.58
CA ILE A 53 -7.99 13.72 8.22
C ILE A 53 -6.96 12.69 8.70
N ILE A 54 -5.67 12.92 8.44
CA ILE A 54 -4.61 11.95 8.77
C ILE A 54 -4.54 11.65 10.28
N PRO A 55 -4.44 12.64 11.19
CA PRO A 55 -4.42 12.36 12.62
C PRO A 55 -5.74 11.73 13.12
N TYR A 56 -6.89 12.07 12.53
CA TYR A 56 -8.16 11.40 12.82
C TYR A 56 -8.10 9.90 12.50
N ILE A 57 -7.60 9.53 11.32
CA ILE A 57 -7.43 8.12 10.93
C ILE A 57 -6.45 7.40 11.88
N VAL A 58 -5.27 7.97 12.11
CA VAL A 58 -4.22 7.35 12.92
C VAL A 58 -4.68 7.15 14.37
N SER A 59 -5.38 8.13 14.95
CA SER A 59 -5.89 8.03 16.33
C SER A 59 -6.98 6.95 16.47
N ASN A 60 -7.90 6.86 15.52
CA ASN A 60 -8.92 5.80 15.50
C ASN A 60 -8.30 4.41 15.30
N LEU A 61 -7.31 4.26 14.42
CA LEU A 61 -6.59 3.00 14.25
C LEU A 61 -5.86 2.59 15.54
N THR A 62 -5.21 3.54 16.22
CA THR A 62 -4.49 3.28 17.48
C THR A 62 -5.45 2.92 18.62
N THR A 63 -6.71 3.39 18.56
CA THR A 63 -7.76 3.07 19.54
C THR A 63 -8.40 1.71 19.27
N GLU A 64 -8.70 1.42 18.00
CA GLU A 64 -9.34 0.16 17.58
C GLU A 64 -8.41 -1.04 17.75
N TYR A 65 -7.15 -0.91 17.34
CA TYR A 65 -6.22 -2.03 17.29
C TYR A 65 -5.27 -2.03 18.49
N SER A 66 -5.28 -3.15 19.24
CA SER A 66 -4.36 -3.35 20.36
C SER A 66 -2.90 -3.39 19.89
N PRO A 67 -1.97 -2.70 20.58
CA PRO A 67 -0.54 -2.72 20.25
C PRO A 67 0.12 -4.09 20.49
N ARG A 68 -0.62 -5.07 21.04
CA ARG A 68 -0.18 -6.46 21.17
C ARG A 68 -0.39 -7.29 19.90
N VAL A 69 -1.22 -6.82 18.98
CA VAL A 69 -1.61 -7.54 17.76
C VAL A 69 -0.97 -6.93 16.52
N VAL A 70 -0.85 -5.60 16.49
CA VAL A 70 -0.31 -4.87 15.35
C VAL A 70 0.44 -3.63 15.82
N ALA A 71 1.59 -3.35 15.19
CA ALA A 71 2.30 -2.11 15.37
C ALA A 71 1.79 -1.07 14.36
N ILE A 72 1.39 0.08 14.91
CA ILE A 72 0.99 1.28 14.18
C ILE A 72 2.05 2.34 14.45
N ASN A 73 2.51 3.03 13.40
CA ASN A 73 3.37 4.18 13.49
C ASN A 73 2.51 5.44 13.64
N PRO A 74 2.55 6.13 14.80
CA PRO A 74 1.82 7.39 14.97
C PRO A 74 2.63 8.61 14.53
N ASN A 75 3.90 8.44 14.13
CA ASN A 75 4.79 9.55 13.83
C ASN A 75 4.55 10.11 12.41
N SER A 76 3.56 10.99 12.28
CA SER A 76 3.20 11.65 11.01
C SER A 76 4.26 12.61 10.47
N SER A 77 5.41 12.78 11.14
CA SER A 77 6.53 13.53 10.57
C SER A 77 7.38 12.69 9.60
N GLU A 78 7.20 11.37 9.56
CA GLU A 78 8.01 10.46 8.74
C GLU A 78 7.47 10.29 7.32
N TRP A 79 7.36 11.41 6.60
CA TRP A 79 7.08 11.43 5.17
C TRP A 79 8.35 11.18 4.36
N VAL A 80 8.20 10.42 3.28
CA VAL A 80 9.24 10.20 2.27
C VAL A 80 8.66 10.42 0.89
N LEU A 81 9.48 10.84 -0.07
CA LEU A 81 9.07 10.78 -1.48
C LEU A 81 8.96 9.31 -1.91
N ASN A 82 8.01 9.03 -2.80
CA ASN A 82 7.83 7.72 -3.39
C ASN A 82 7.69 7.86 -4.91
N ASN A 83 8.51 7.10 -5.63
CA ASN A 83 8.53 7.04 -7.09
C ASN A 83 8.35 5.59 -7.52
N ALA A 84 7.26 5.30 -8.23
CA ALA A 84 6.96 3.98 -8.74
C ALA A 84 6.03 4.03 -9.95
N GLY A 85 6.34 3.23 -10.98
CA GLY A 85 5.52 3.14 -12.19
C GLY A 85 5.42 4.45 -12.98
N GLY A 86 6.40 5.34 -12.85
CA GLY A 86 6.40 6.69 -13.43
C GLY A 86 5.65 7.73 -12.61
N ALA A 87 4.90 7.32 -11.58
CA ALA A 87 4.22 8.23 -10.67
C ALA A 87 5.15 8.68 -9.54
N MET A 88 4.92 9.89 -9.03
CA MET A 88 5.66 10.49 -7.93
C MET A 88 4.71 11.12 -6.92
N GLY A 89 4.89 10.77 -5.64
CA GLY A 89 4.13 11.33 -4.54
C GLY A 89 4.92 11.37 -3.24
N ALA A 90 4.23 11.69 -2.17
CA ALA A 90 4.70 11.56 -0.81
C ALA A 90 3.98 10.38 -0.13
N MET A 91 4.72 9.63 0.66
CA MET A 91 4.24 8.46 1.39
C MET A 91 4.50 8.62 2.89
N TYR A 92 3.49 8.32 3.69
CA TYR A 92 3.61 8.15 5.14
C TYR A 92 3.18 6.73 5.52
N ILE A 93 4.11 5.98 6.13
CA ILE A 93 3.88 4.59 6.51
C ILE A 93 3.24 4.52 7.90
N ILE A 94 1.95 4.16 7.94
CA ILE A 94 1.19 3.91 9.18
C ILE A 94 1.47 2.49 9.68
N HIS A 95 1.53 1.51 8.78
CA HIS A 95 1.80 0.12 9.10
C HIS A 95 2.57 -0.57 7.97
N ALA A 96 3.49 -1.47 8.32
CA ALA A 96 4.12 -2.38 7.37
C ALA A 96 4.43 -3.74 8.01
N SER A 97 4.03 -4.81 7.34
CA SER A 97 4.38 -6.19 7.60
C SER A 97 4.69 -6.93 6.28
N ILE A 98 5.01 -8.22 6.36
CA ILE A 98 5.20 -9.11 5.20
C ILE A 98 3.88 -9.29 4.44
N THR A 99 2.73 -9.26 5.12
CA THR A 99 1.43 -9.52 4.49
C THR A 99 0.50 -8.32 4.31
N GLU A 100 0.72 -7.23 5.03
CA GLU A 100 -0.08 -6.01 4.91
C GLU A 100 0.78 -4.74 4.98
N TYR A 101 0.35 -3.68 4.30
CA TYR A 101 0.75 -2.32 4.66
C TYR A 101 -0.45 -1.40 4.68
N LEU A 102 -0.31 -0.32 5.43
CA LEU A 102 -1.24 0.81 5.44
C LEU A 102 -0.43 2.09 5.37
N ILE A 103 -0.66 2.89 4.35
CA ILE A 103 0.06 4.14 4.12
C ILE A 103 -0.91 5.27 3.76
N ILE A 104 -0.46 6.51 3.93
CA ILE A 104 -1.03 7.63 3.19
C ILE A 104 -0.13 7.86 1.99
N PHE A 105 -0.72 7.89 0.80
CA PHE A 105 -0.02 8.24 -0.44
C PHE A 105 -0.76 9.34 -1.18
N GLY A 106 -0.03 10.29 -1.76
CA GLY A 106 -0.62 11.33 -2.57
C GLY A 106 0.35 12.42 -2.96
N THR A 107 -0.17 13.47 -3.60
CA THR A 107 0.61 14.63 -4.02
C THR A 107 -0.27 15.86 -4.13
N PRO A 108 0.23 17.05 -3.72
CA PRO A 108 -0.48 18.30 -3.94
C PRO A 108 -0.46 18.73 -5.42
N LEU A 109 0.45 18.18 -6.24
CA LEU A 109 0.72 18.66 -7.61
C LEU A 109 -0.06 17.92 -8.70
N GLY A 110 -0.37 16.65 -8.46
CA GLY A 110 -0.84 15.71 -9.47
C GLY A 110 0.25 14.75 -9.96
N THR A 111 -0.11 13.51 -10.25
CA THR A 111 0.80 12.49 -10.80
C THR A 111 0.03 11.39 -11.52
N GLU A 112 0.65 10.71 -12.47
CA GLU A 112 0.07 9.58 -13.18
C GLU A 112 1.12 8.51 -13.50
N GLY A 113 0.67 7.28 -13.68
CA GLY A 113 1.57 6.17 -13.95
C GLY A 113 0.87 4.83 -14.10
N HIS A 114 1.68 3.79 -14.18
CA HIS A 114 1.23 2.41 -14.16
C HIS A 114 0.95 1.99 -12.71
N THR A 115 -0.14 1.29 -12.43
CA THR A 115 -0.46 0.86 -11.05
C THR A 115 0.49 -0.20 -10.51
N GLY A 116 1.11 -0.97 -11.38
CA GLY A 116 1.91 -2.14 -11.02
C GLY A 116 1.08 -3.43 -11.07
N MET A 117 1.74 -4.55 -11.42
CA MET A 117 1.12 -5.88 -11.38
C MET A 117 1.47 -6.54 -10.05
N HIS A 118 0.65 -6.28 -9.03
CA HIS A 118 0.94 -6.69 -7.67
C HIS A 118 0.45 -8.10 -7.33
N THR A 119 1.13 -8.73 -6.37
CA THR A 119 0.71 -10.04 -5.79
C THR A 119 -0.23 -9.88 -4.59
N ALA A 120 -0.75 -8.68 -4.40
CA ALA A 120 -1.62 -8.24 -3.33
C ALA A 120 -2.85 -7.55 -3.92
N ASP A 121 -3.95 -7.55 -3.16
CA ASP A 121 -5.06 -6.61 -3.37
C ASP A 121 -4.66 -5.26 -2.79
N ASP A 122 -5.03 -4.19 -3.48
CA ASP A 122 -4.72 -2.82 -3.09
C ASP A 122 -5.98 -1.95 -3.10
N TYR A 123 -6.15 -1.13 -2.07
CA TYR A 123 -7.36 -0.35 -1.80
C TYR A 123 -6.97 1.11 -1.57
N PHE A 124 -7.29 1.97 -2.54
CA PHE A 124 -7.07 3.42 -2.43
C PHE A 124 -8.35 4.08 -1.95
N ASN A 125 -8.45 4.35 -0.65
CA ASN A 125 -9.55 5.12 -0.08
C ASN A 125 -9.24 6.61 -0.26
N ILE A 126 -9.96 7.28 -1.15
CA ILE A 126 -9.67 8.67 -1.52
C ILE A 126 -10.08 9.60 -0.37
N LEU A 127 -9.13 10.36 0.14
CA LEU A 127 -9.32 11.25 1.29
C LEU A 127 -9.61 12.68 0.83
N VAL A 128 -8.85 13.17 -0.15
CA VAL A 128 -9.05 14.49 -0.76
C VAL A 128 -8.73 14.40 -2.25
N GLY A 129 -9.30 15.31 -3.03
CA GLY A 129 -9.11 15.34 -4.49
C GLY A 129 -9.80 14.19 -5.22
N GLU A 130 -9.27 13.84 -6.39
CA GLU A 130 -9.78 12.77 -7.25
C GLU A 130 -8.65 11.87 -7.77
N GLN A 131 -8.89 10.57 -7.75
CA GLN A 131 -8.09 9.59 -8.48
C GLN A 131 -8.84 9.17 -9.74
N TRP A 132 -8.18 9.21 -10.89
CA TRP A 132 -8.69 8.70 -12.15
C TRP A 132 -7.99 7.40 -12.50
N ALA A 133 -8.70 6.49 -13.16
CA ALA A 133 -8.12 5.25 -13.62
C ALA A 133 -8.70 4.83 -14.98
N PHE A 134 -7.92 4.05 -15.73
CA PHE A 134 -8.41 3.42 -16.95
C PHE A 134 -7.66 2.10 -17.20
N ASP A 135 -8.35 1.11 -17.77
CA ASP A 135 -7.75 -0.15 -18.21
C ASP A 135 -8.30 -0.61 -19.57
N PRO A 136 -7.45 -0.85 -20.59
CA PRO A 136 -7.89 -1.42 -21.85
C PRO A 136 -8.52 -2.82 -21.66
N PRO A 137 -9.57 -3.17 -22.42
CA PRO A 137 -10.12 -2.45 -23.57
C PRO A 137 -11.18 -1.40 -23.22
N LYS A 138 -11.44 -1.11 -21.94
CA LYS A 138 -12.37 -0.03 -21.56
C LYS A 138 -11.74 1.30 -21.92
N LEU A 139 -12.41 2.06 -22.78
CA LEU A 139 -11.95 3.37 -23.25
C LEU A 139 -12.56 4.53 -22.47
N GLU A 140 -13.29 4.22 -21.39
CA GLU A 140 -13.92 5.18 -20.50
C GLU A 140 -13.08 5.32 -19.22
N MET A 141 -12.99 6.57 -18.75
CA MET A 141 -12.28 6.90 -17.52
C MET A 141 -13.14 6.61 -16.30
N GLU A 142 -12.57 5.93 -15.31
CA GLU A 142 -13.13 5.79 -13.97
C GLU A 142 -12.68 6.97 -13.11
N VAL A 143 -13.60 7.55 -12.33
CA VAL A 143 -13.31 8.69 -11.44
C VAL A 143 -13.71 8.33 -10.01
N TYR A 144 -12.73 8.37 -9.10
CA TYR A 144 -12.86 8.10 -7.68
C TYR A 144 -12.65 9.40 -6.91
N LYS A 145 -13.71 9.88 -6.25
CA LYS A 145 -13.71 11.13 -5.47
C LYS A 145 -13.48 10.86 -3.98
N ALA A 146 -13.20 11.89 -3.20
CA ALA A 146 -13.13 11.80 -1.74
C ALA A 146 -14.31 11.02 -1.14
N GLY A 147 -14.03 10.06 -0.26
CA GLY A 147 -14.99 9.13 0.33
C GLY A 147 -15.30 7.87 -0.50
N SER A 148 -14.75 7.75 -1.71
CA SER A 148 -14.82 6.51 -2.51
C SER A 148 -13.57 5.63 -2.31
N VAL A 149 -13.64 4.39 -2.78
CA VAL A 149 -12.50 3.45 -2.80
C VAL A 149 -12.27 2.93 -4.21
N HIS A 150 -11.03 3.03 -4.67
CA HIS A 150 -10.56 2.32 -5.86
C HIS A 150 -9.87 1.04 -5.41
N HIS A 151 -10.52 -0.11 -5.66
CA HIS A 151 -9.95 -1.44 -5.41
C HIS A 151 -9.24 -1.93 -6.67
N LEU A 152 -7.94 -2.20 -6.55
CA LEU A 152 -7.14 -2.87 -7.55
C LEU A 152 -6.92 -4.32 -7.14
N PRO A 153 -7.59 -5.29 -7.80
CA PRO A 153 -7.43 -6.69 -7.44
C PRO A 153 -6.05 -7.21 -7.79
N ARG A 154 -5.58 -8.22 -7.04
CA ARG A 154 -4.30 -8.88 -7.30
C ARG A 154 -4.13 -9.25 -8.78
N GLY A 155 -2.97 -8.90 -9.35
CA GLY A 155 -2.60 -9.20 -10.73
C GLY A 155 -3.25 -8.34 -11.79
N HIS A 156 -4.17 -7.43 -11.42
CA HIS A 156 -4.72 -6.44 -12.34
C HIS A 156 -3.79 -5.23 -12.44
N VAL A 157 -3.84 -4.58 -13.60
CA VAL A 157 -3.07 -3.38 -13.91
C VAL A 157 -3.98 -2.34 -14.53
N LYS A 158 -3.74 -1.07 -14.19
CA LYS A 158 -4.39 0.09 -14.81
C LYS A 158 -3.35 1.18 -15.07
N GLN A 159 -3.69 2.16 -15.89
CA GLN A 159 -3.13 3.49 -15.67
C GLN A 159 -3.95 4.13 -14.55
N TYR A 160 -3.29 4.87 -13.68
CA TYR A 160 -3.96 5.73 -12.71
C TYR A 160 -3.37 7.12 -12.72
N LYS A 161 -4.15 8.07 -12.20
CA LYS A 161 -3.75 9.45 -12.00
C LYS A 161 -4.30 9.97 -10.68
N MET A 162 -3.44 10.43 -9.78
CA MET A 162 -3.84 11.33 -8.70
C MET A 162 -3.95 12.73 -9.33
N HIS A 163 -5.17 13.22 -9.58
CA HIS A 163 -5.39 14.32 -10.52
C HIS A 163 -4.75 15.65 -10.06
N GLU A 164 -5.34 16.29 -9.06
CA GLU A 164 -4.88 17.55 -8.48
C GLU A 164 -5.15 17.51 -6.98
N GLY A 165 -4.13 17.77 -6.15
CA GLY A 165 -4.33 17.81 -4.69
C GLY A 165 -4.86 16.51 -4.08
N CYS A 166 -4.52 15.35 -4.64
CA CYS A 166 -5.14 14.07 -4.27
C CYS A 166 -4.28 13.26 -3.28
N PHE A 167 -4.91 12.78 -2.22
CA PHE A 167 -4.32 11.86 -1.24
C PHE A 167 -5.31 10.74 -0.92
N ALA A 168 -4.77 9.54 -0.68
CA ALA A 168 -5.52 8.34 -0.34
C ALA A 168 -4.92 7.64 0.88
N LEU A 169 -5.79 6.99 1.67
CA LEU A 169 -5.40 5.93 2.58
C LEU A 169 -5.31 4.64 1.75
N GLU A 170 -4.08 4.22 1.50
CA GLU A 170 -3.77 3.06 0.68
C GLU A 170 -3.49 1.85 1.58
N TYR A 171 -4.26 0.79 1.36
CA TYR A 171 -4.16 -0.46 2.08
C TYR A 171 -3.91 -1.60 1.11
N ALA A 172 -2.80 -2.31 1.29
CA ALA A 172 -2.56 -3.54 0.55
C ALA A 172 -2.52 -4.76 1.46
N ARG A 173 -3.03 -5.88 0.95
CA ARG A 173 -3.00 -7.19 1.60
C ARG A 173 -2.61 -8.29 0.61
N GLY A 174 -1.59 -9.07 0.96
CA GLY A 174 -0.98 -10.02 0.03
C GLY A 174 0.42 -10.43 0.46
N TRP A 175 1.34 -10.55 -0.48
CA TRP A 175 2.77 -10.73 -0.19
C TRP A 175 3.52 -9.43 -0.50
N ILE A 176 3.60 -8.54 0.48
CA ILE A 176 4.12 -7.17 0.32
C ILE A 176 5.57 -7.13 -0.19
N PRO A 177 6.52 -7.99 0.26
CA PRO A 177 7.88 -7.96 -0.25
C PRO A 177 8.00 -8.15 -1.76
N LEU A 178 7.03 -8.83 -2.39
CA LEU A 178 7.01 -9.05 -3.84
C LEU A 178 6.55 -7.80 -4.62
N MET A 179 6.00 -6.78 -3.94
CA MET A 179 5.67 -5.48 -4.55
C MET A 179 6.88 -4.55 -4.59
N LEU A 180 7.87 -4.74 -3.71
CA LEU A 180 9.04 -3.86 -3.57
C LEU A 180 9.86 -3.68 -4.85
N PRO A 181 10.09 -4.70 -5.72
CA PRO A 181 10.80 -4.48 -6.97
C PRO A 181 10.16 -3.41 -7.83
N PHE A 182 8.83 -3.36 -7.89
CA PHE A 182 8.10 -2.30 -8.59
C PHE A 182 8.21 -0.97 -7.84
N GLY A 183 7.93 -0.98 -6.52
CA GLY A 183 7.93 0.22 -5.68
C GLY A 183 9.30 0.92 -5.54
N LEU A 184 10.39 0.26 -5.95
CA LEU A 184 11.76 0.76 -5.87
C LEU A 184 12.44 0.88 -7.25
N ALA A 185 11.83 0.38 -8.33
CA ALA A 185 12.47 0.35 -9.66
C ALA A 185 12.88 1.76 -10.12
N ASP A 186 12.02 2.76 -9.95
CA ASP A 186 12.29 4.13 -10.39
C ASP A 186 13.37 4.80 -9.53
N VAL A 187 13.50 4.43 -8.26
CA VAL A 187 14.61 4.90 -7.41
C VAL A 187 15.95 4.44 -7.99
N PHE A 188 16.06 3.19 -8.42
CA PHE A 188 17.32 2.65 -8.95
C PHE A 188 17.58 2.96 -10.42
N SER A 189 16.55 3.24 -11.20
CA SER A 189 16.66 3.41 -12.66
C SER A 189 16.38 4.83 -13.16
N SER A 190 15.78 5.69 -12.34
CA SER A 190 15.36 7.05 -12.72
C SER A 190 15.88 8.12 -11.75
N THR A 191 15.37 8.19 -10.53
CA THR A 191 15.63 9.34 -9.65
C THR A 191 17.00 9.27 -8.97
N LEU A 192 17.51 8.06 -8.71
CA LEU A 192 18.76 7.83 -7.99
C LEU A 192 18.81 8.49 -6.60
N ASP A 193 17.64 8.79 -6.01
CA ASP A 193 17.52 9.42 -4.70
C ASP A 193 17.74 8.39 -3.58
N TYR A 194 19.02 8.08 -3.36
CA TYR A 194 19.43 7.13 -2.32
C TYR A 194 19.21 7.65 -0.90
N TRP A 195 19.02 8.97 -0.73
CA TRP A 195 18.71 9.56 0.56
C TRP A 195 17.27 9.23 0.98
N THR A 196 16.30 9.53 0.11
CA THR A 196 14.90 9.12 0.33
C THR A 196 14.78 7.61 0.44
N PHE A 197 15.53 6.87 -0.38
CA PHE A 197 15.58 5.41 -0.31
C PHE A 197 16.00 4.91 1.08
N TYR A 198 17.07 5.47 1.66
CA TYR A 198 17.52 5.12 3.01
C TYR A 198 16.41 5.32 4.04
N HIS A 199 15.71 6.45 4.01
CA HIS A 199 14.61 6.70 4.94
C HIS A 199 13.46 5.72 4.74
N THR A 200 13.10 5.43 3.50
CA THR A 200 12.06 4.44 3.16
C THR A 200 12.42 3.07 3.72
N VAL A 201 13.62 2.56 3.45
CA VAL A 201 14.08 1.26 3.95
C VAL A 201 14.13 1.23 5.48
N ARG A 202 14.69 2.28 6.10
CA ARG A 202 14.81 2.38 7.57
C ARG A 202 13.44 2.31 8.25
N ILE A 203 12.45 3.06 7.75
CA ILE A 203 11.10 3.10 8.33
C ILE A 203 10.40 1.75 8.09
N THR A 204 10.37 1.26 6.85
CA THR A 204 9.74 -0.01 6.50
C THR A 204 10.33 -1.18 7.28
N ALA A 205 11.66 -1.26 7.40
CA ALA A 205 12.33 -2.30 8.18
C ALA A 205 12.01 -2.21 9.66
N ARG A 206 12.00 -1.00 10.25
CA ARG A 206 11.62 -0.79 11.66
C ARG A 206 10.20 -1.29 11.93
N GLU A 207 9.24 -0.91 11.09
CA GLU A 207 7.84 -1.32 11.26
C GLU A 207 7.64 -2.83 11.02
N ASN A 208 8.32 -3.40 10.02
CA ASN A 208 8.30 -4.85 9.80
C ASN A 208 8.86 -5.62 11.01
N ILE A 209 10.01 -5.21 11.55
CA ILE A 209 10.61 -5.85 12.72
C ILE A 209 9.67 -5.78 13.92
N ARG A 210 9.03 -4.62 14.16
CA ARG A 210 8.05 -4.47 15.24
C ARG A 210 6.89 -5.44 15.10
N ASN A 211 6.33 -5.57 13.90
CA ASN A 211 5.22 -6.50 13.66
C ASN A 211 5.65 -7.97 13.78
N LEU A 212 6.84 -8.33 13.30
CA LEU A 212 7.39 -9.67 13.46
C LEU A 212 7.58 -10.05 14.93
N LEU A 213 8.02 -9.12 15.78
CA LEU A 213 8.14 -9.35 17.22
C LEU A 213 6.78 -9.57 17.93
N LEU A 214 5.68 -9.10 17.33
CA LEU A 214 4.31 -9.36 17.78
C LEU A 214 3.73 -10.67 17.21
N GLY A 215 4.50 -11.39 16.36
CA GLY A 215 4.01 -12.56 15.63
C GLY A 215 3.12 -12.21 14.44
N LYS A 216 3.02 -10.92 14.09
CA LYS A 216 2.35 -10.47 12.88
C LYS A 216 3.29 -10.60 11.69
N ILE A 217 2.90 -11.47 10.76
CA ILE A 217 3.58 -11.69 9.48
C ILE A 217 2.98 -10.71 8.50
#